data_AF-A0A660RK51-F1
#
_entry.id   AF-A0A660RK51-F1
#
_cell.length_a   1.000
_cell.length_b   1.000
_cell.length_c   1.000
_cell.angle_alpha   90.00
_cell.angle_beta   90.00
_cell.angle_gamma   90.00
#
_symmetry.space_group_name_H-M   'P 1'
#
loop_
_entity.id
_entity.type
_entity.pdbx_description
1 polymer ?
#
loop_
_entity_poly.entity_id
_entity_poly.type
_entity_poly.pdbx_seq_one_letter_code
_entity_poly.pdbx_strand_id
1 'polypeptide(L)'
;MAHSIRIGVNLHPSSVTNFPDDIEKMLCKFQKVGFEAVELPLHALQIVAGGRIMERRANMIANILKNFNFEYSIHPPNSLNLMDIPNLDIQKDVFKSMIDFANFIGSSIVVYHSGLIYLNDEKMDHSYVRKAMEIEVDELKKLADYAA
;
A
#
# COMPACT_ATOMS: atom_id res chain seq x y z
N MET A 1 25.38 8.86 19.30
CA MET A 1 24.20 9.49 18.68
C MET A 1 22.98 8.89 19.33
N ALA A 2 22.09 9.69 19.90
CA ALA A 2 20.85 9.16 20.46
C ALA A 2 19.99 8.66 19.29
N HIS A 3 19.59 7.38 19.30
CA HIS A 3 18.56 6.91 18.38
C HIS A 3 17.24 7.56 18.81
N SER A 4 16.77 8.56 18.06
CA SER A 4 15.40 9.05 18.20
C SER A 4 14.47 8.01 17.58
N ILE A 5 13.56 7.49 18.39
CA ILE A 5 12.45 6.66 17.91
C ILE A 5 11.56 7.59 17.07
N ARG A 6 11.32 7.22 15.81
CA ARG A 6 10.37 7.94 14.96
C ARG A 6 8.96 7.45 15.25
N ILE A 7 8.03 8.39 15.40
CA ILE A 7 6.61 8.08 15.60
C ILE A 7 5.86 8.41 14.31
N GLY A 8 5.16 7.40 13.79
CA GLY A 8 4.36 7.51 12.58
C GLY A 8 2.85 7.57 12.84
N VAL A 9 2.11 8.00 11.83
CA VAL A 9 0.64 8.04 11.84
C VAL A 9 0.07 7.56 10.51
N ASN A 10 -1.04 6.83 10.55
CA ASN A 10 -1.77 6.45 9.35
C ASN A 10 -2.64 7.64 8.87
N LEU A 11 -2.52 8.00 7.59
CA LEU A 11 -3.50 8.88 6.95
C LEU A 11 -4.73 8.03 6.65
N HIS A 12 -5.76 8.11 7.49
CA HIS A 12 -6.90 7.22 7.32
C HIS A 12 -7.68 7.54 6.03
N PRO A 13 -8.06 6.53 5.21
CA PRO A 13 -8.78 6.71 3.94
C PRO A 13 -10.01 7.63 4.03
N SER A 14 -10.78 7.49 5.12
CA SER A 14 -11.99 8.30 5.35
C SER A 14 -11.71 9.79 5.56
N SER A 15 -10.45 10.17 5.74
CA SER A 15 -10.03 11.57 5.86
C SER A 15 -9.81 12.25 4.50
N VAL A 16 -9.92 11.50 3.39
CA VAL A 16 -9.76 12.01 2.01
C VAL A 16 -11.13 12.02 1.33
N THR A 17 -11.85 13.13 1.43
CA THR A 17 -13.17 13.30 0.80
C THR A 17 -13.13 14.29 -0.37
N ASN A 18 -12.29 15.32 -0.25
CA ASN A 18 -12.00 16.32 -1.26
C ASN A 18 -10.54 16.18 -1.71
N PHE A 19 -10.33 15.34 -2.73
CA PHE A 19 -9.01 15.07 -3.28
C PHE A 19 -8.57 16.18 -4.27
N PRO A 20 -7.33 16.70 -4.19
CA PRO A 20 -6.25 16.26 -3.29
C PRO A 20 -6.12 17.09 -1.99
N ASP A 21 -6.88 18.17 -1.83
CA ASP A 21 -6.72 19.16 -0.74
C ASP A 21 -6.67 18.55 0.66
N ASP A 22 -7.47 17.51 0.90
CA ASP A 22 -7.53 16.85 2.21
C ASP A 22 -6.22 16.15 2.57
N ILE A 23 -5.44 15.68 1.60
CA ILE A 23 -4.12 15.07 1.83
C ILE A 23 -3.17 16.12 2.39
N GLU A 24 -3.07 17.27 1.71
CA GLU A 24 -2.18 18.35 2.14
C GLU A 24 -2.57 18.91 3.52
N LYS A 25 -3.88 19.08 3.78
CA LYS A 25 -4.39 19.48 5.10
C LYS A 25 -4.00 18.50 6.20
N MET A 26 -4.13 17.19 5.95
CA MET A 26 -3.78 16.16 6.91
C MET A 26 -2.27 16.11 7.17
N LEU A 27 -1.45 16.20 6.12
CA LEU A 27 0.01 16.27 6.26
C LEU A 27 0.46 17.51 7.03
N CYS A 28 -0.15 18.68 6.77
CA CYS A 28 0.09 19.89 7.57
C CYS A 28 -0.26 19.67 9.05
N LYS A 29 -1.37 18.98 9.34
CA LYS A 29 -1.78 18.66 10.71
C LYS A 29 -0.78 17.72 11.38
N PHE A 30 -0.34 16.68 10.68
CA PHE A 30 0.64 15.72 11.21
C PHE A 30 1.98 16.38 11.52
N GLN A 31 2.45 17.29 10.66
CA GLN A 31 3.69 18.03 10.88
C GLN A 31 3.59 18.96 12.10
N LYS A 32 2.44 19.63 12.28
CA LYS A 32 2.17 20.48 13.45
C LYS A 32 2.15 19.69 14.76
N VAL A 33 1.67 18.44 14.73
CA VAL A 33 1.66 17.55 15.90
C VAL A 33 3.06 17.00 16.20
N GLY A 34 3.92 16.91 15.19
CA GLY A 34 5.30 16.43 15.33
C GLY A 34 5.50 14.97 14.98
N PHE A 35 4.62 14.39 14.15
CA PHE A 35 4.88 13.07 13.55
C PHE A 35 6.06 13.15 12.57
N GLU A 36 6.78 12.05 12.42
CA GLU A 36 7.97 11.97 11.57
C GLU A 36 7.78 10.98 10.40
N ALA A 37 6.76 10.13 10.48
CA ALA A 37 6.40 9.19 9.42
C ALA A 37 4.90 9.18 9.15
N VAL A 38 4.51 8.89 7.91
CA VAL A 38 3.11 8.80 7.48
C VAL A 38 2.91 7.56 6.62
N GLU A 39 1.93 6.75 7.01
CA GLU A 39 1.46 5.65 6.16
C GLU A 39 0.35 6.16 5.22
N LEU A 40 0.55 5.98 3.91
CA LEU A 40 -0.33 6.48 2.87
C LEU A 40 -1.35 5.41 2.42
N PRO A 41 -2.66 5.70 2.43
CA PRO A 41 -3.72 4.75 2.04
C PRO A 41 -3.95 4.76 0.52
N LEU A 42 -3.29 3.88 -0.23
CA LEU A 42 -3.31 3.99 -1.70
C LEU A 42 -4.67 3.85 -2.36
N HIS A 43 -5.60 3.10 -1.75
CA HIS A 43 -6.95 3.01 -2.27
C HIS A 43 -7.72 4.35 -2.21
N ALA A 44 -7.40 5.24 -1.26
CA ALA A 44 -7.98 6.58 -1.19
C ALA A 44 -7.35 7.56 -2.20
N LEU A 45 -6.12 7.27 -2.65
CA LEU A 45 -5.40 8.12 -3.60
C LEU A 45 -5.84 7.88 -5.06
N GLN A 46 -6.57 6.79 -5.31
CA GLN A 46 -7.05 6.37 -6.63
C GLN A 46 -5.92 6.33 -7.69
N ILE A 47 -4.71 5.93 -7.29
CA ILE A 47 -3.54 5.97 -8.17
C ILE A 47 -3.35 4.70 -9.02
N VAL A 48 -4.09 3.63 -8.76
CA VAL A 48 -3.99 2.38 -9.54
C VAL A 48 -5.34 2.00 -10.11
N ALA A 49 -5.36 1.67 -11.40
CA ALA A 49 -6.53 1.17 -12.11
C ALA A 49 -6.13 -0.03 -12.98
N GLY A 50 -6.77 -1.18 -12.78
CA GLY A 50 -6.48 -2.40 -13.52
C GLY A 50 -5.01 -2.85 -13.40
N GLY A 51 -4.41 -2.72 -12.21
CA GLY A 51 -3.03 -3.12 -11.95
C GLY A 51 -1.97 -2.20 -12.55
N ARG A 52 -2.33 -0.97 -12.95
CA ARG A 52 -1.41 0.03 -13.50
C ARG A 52 -1.52 1.37 -12.79
N ILE A 53 -0.37 2.04 -12.62
CA ILE A 53 -0.30 3.39 -12.07
C ILE A 53 -0.92 4.41 -13.03
N MET A 54 -1.78 5.26 -12.50
CA MET A 54 -2.31 6.46 -13.14
C MET A 54 -1.30 7.61 -12.96
N GLU A 55 -0.37 7.77 -13.90
CA GLU A 55 0.75 8.72 -13.80
C GLU A 55 0.33 10.14 -13.41
N ARG A 56 -0.75 10.67 -13.99
CA ARG A 56 -1.27 12.01 -13.64
C ARG A 56 -1.58 12.15 -12.15
N ARG A 57 -2.19 11.12 -11.54
CA ARG A 57 -2.53 11.12 -10.12
C ARG A 57 -1.29 10.89 -9.27
N ALA A 58 -0.43 9.95 -9.65
CA ALA A 58 0.82 9.69 -8.96
C ALA A 58 1.70 10.95 -8.88
N ASN A 59 1.88 11.65 -9.99
CA ASN A 59 2.63 12.91 -10.06
C ASN A 59 2.02 14.00 -9.16
N MET A 60 0.70 14.12 -9.13
CA MET A 60 0.02 15.09 -8.29
C MET A 60 0.26 14.82 -6.80
N ILE A 61 0.17 13.55 -6.37
CA ILE A 61 0.51 13.15 -5.01
C ILE A 61 1.97 13.44 -4.70
N ALA A 62 2.90 12.98 -5.55
CA ALA A 62 4.32 13.18 -5.34
C ALA A 62 4.67 14.67 -5.19
N ASN A 63 4.02 15.56 -5.94
CA ASN A 63 4.22 17.01 -5.79
C ASN A 63 3.73 17.57 -4.45
N ILE A 64 2.66 17.02 -3.88
CA ILE A 64 2.22 17.39 -2.52
C ILE A 64 3.22 16.87 -1.49
N LEU A 65 3.64 15.61 -1.59
CA LEU A 65 4.54 14.97 -0.61
C LEU A 65 5.89 15.69 -0.52
N LYS A 66 6.42 16.24 -1.62
CA LYS A 66 7.68 17.01 -1.65
C LYS A 66 7.69 18.23 -0.72
N ASN A 67 6.53 18.74 -0.32
CA ASN A 67 6.43 19.89 0.58
C ASN A 67 6.57 19.50 2.07
N PHE A 68 6.72 18.20 2.37
CA PHE A 68 6.77 17.68 3.72
C PHE A 68 8.00 16.77 3.91
N ASN A 69 8.54 16.77 5.12
CA ASN A 69 9.71 15.95 5.47
C ASN A 69 9.31 14.75 6.33
N PHE A 70 8.42 13.90 5.80
CA PHE A 70 8.05 12.63 6.44
C PHE A 70 8.80 11.46 5.80
N GLU A 71 9.04 10.42 6.59
CA GLU A 71 9.22 9.08 6.02
C GLU A 71 7.86 8.51 5.63
N TYR A 72 7.73 8.00 4.41
CA TYR A 72 6.47 7.43 3.93
C TYR A 72 6.53 5.91 3.89
N SER A 73 5.44 5.28 4.30
CA SER A 73 5.13 3.88 3.96
C SER A 73 3.85 3.82 3.13
N ILE A 74 3.74 2.76 2.34
CA ILE A 74 2.61 2.53 1.46
C ILE A 74 1.70 1.46 2.04
N HIS A 75 0.43 1.78 2.22
CA HIS A 75 -0.62 0.81 2.54
C HIS A 75 -1.44 0.51 1.28
N PRO A 76 -1.28 -0.67 0.67
CA PRO A 76 -2.07 -1.10 -0.49
C PRO A 76 -3.58 -1.13 -0.23
N PRO A 77 -4.42 -1.31 -1.26
CA PRO A 77 -5.84 -1.56 -1.07
C PRO A 77 -6.10 -2.76 -0.17
N ASN A 78 -7.10 -2.67 0.71
CA ASN A 78 -7.51 -3.78 1.58
C ASN A 78 -7.98 -5.03 0.81
N SER A 79 -8.33 -4.86 -0.46
CA SER A 79 -8.73 -5.94 -1.36
C SER A 79 -7.54 -6.66 -2.01
N LEU A 80 -6.31 -6.16 -1.84
CA LEU A 80 -5.11 -6.85 -2.33
C LEU A 80 -4.94 -8.15 -1.54
N ASN A 81 -4.97 -9.28 -2.23
CA ASN A 81 -4.96 -10.60 -1.61
C ASN A 81 -4.26 -11.63 -2.51
N LEU A 82 -3.04 -12.01 -2.18
CA LEU A 82 -2.29 -13.02 -2.96
C LEU A 82 -2.83 -14.45 -2.77
N MET A 83 -3.77 -14.67 -1.85
CA MET A 83 -4.52 -15.93 -1.75
C MET A 83 -5.79 -15.96 -2.63
N ASP A 84 -6.12 -14.89 -3.35
CA ASP A 84 -7.18 -14.86 -4.36
C ASP A 84 -6.68 -15.53 -5.66
N ILE A 85 -6.57 -16.87 -5.62
CA ILE A 85 -5.99 -17.67 -6.71
C ILE A 85 -6.68 -17.44 -8.06
N PRO A 86 -8.02 -17.35 -8.17
CA PRO A 86 -8.68 -17.07 -9.45
C PRO A 86 -8.28 -15.73 -10.08
N ASN A 87 -7.89 -14.74 -9.28
CA ASN A 87 -7.51 -13.40 -9.74
C ASN A 87 -6.03 -13.08 -9.47
N LEU A 88 -5.18 -14.08 -9.24
CA LEU A 88 -3.82 -13.89 -8.77
C LEU A 88 -2.99 -12.96 -9.67
N ASP A 89 -3.20 -13.00 -10.98
CA ASP A 89 -2.48 -12.15 -11.94
C ASP A 89 -2.75 -10.66 -11.70
N ILE A 90 -4.02 -10.27 -11.56
CA ILE A 90 -4.34 -8.87 -11.27
C ILE A 90 -3.90 -8.46 -9.86
N GLN A 91 -3.93 -9.38 -8.89
CA GLN A 91 -3.42 -9.12 -7.53
C GLN A 91 -1.92 -8.81 -7.56
N LYS A 92 -1.12 -9.59 -8.31
CA LYS A 92 0.31 -9.32 -8.52
C LYS A 92 0.56 -7.99 -9.23
N ASP A 93 -0.20 -7.68 -10.28
CA ASP A 93 -0.06 -6.41 -11.01
C ASP A 93 -0.37 -5.20 -10.13
N VAL A 94 -1.40 -5.30 -9.29
CA VAL A 94 -1.69 -4.29 -8.27
C VAL A 94 -0.53 -4.18 -7.28
N PHE A 95 0.00 -5.29 -6.75
CA PHE A 95 1.13 -5.27 -5.82
C PHE A 95 2.35 -4.61 -6.45
N LYS A 96 2.74 -4.99 -7.67
CA LYS A 96 3.85 -4.36 -8.40
C LYS A 96 3.67 -2.87 -8.55
N SER A 97 2.45 -2.42 -8.89
CA SER A 97 2.14 -0.99 -8.92
C SER A 97 2.30 -0.29 -7.55
N MET A 98 2.13 -1.00 -6.43
CA MET A 98 2.40 -0.44 -5.09
C MET A 98 3.90 -0.27 -4.87
N ILE A 99 4.71 -1.26 -5.28
CA ILE A 99 6.18 -1.22 -5.21
C ILE A 99 6.70 -0.08 -6.09
N ASP A 100 6.23 0.00 -7.33
CA ASP A 100 6.61 1.04 -8.28
C ASP A 100 6.26 2.43 -7.74
N PHE A 101 5.07 2.59 -7.14
CA PHE A 101 4.69 3.87 -6.54
C PHE A 101 5.50 4.21 -5.31
N ALA A 102 5.79 3.22 -4.44
CA ALA A 102 6.68 3.42 -3.29
C ALA A 102 8.03 3.95 -3.74
N ASN A 103 8.66 3.28 -4.72
CA ASN A 103 9.92 3.71 -5.31
C ASN A 103 9.81 5.12 -5.94
N PHE A 104 8.72 5.39 -6.67
CA PHE A 104 8.48 6.69 -7.30
C PHE A 104 8.45 7.86 -6.31
N ILE A 105 7.93 7.65 -5.09
CA ILE A 105 7.92 8.67 -4.03
C ILE A 105 9.13 8.60 -3.08
N GLY A 106 10.08 7.70 -3.33
CA GLY A 106 11.24 7.47 -2.47
C GLY A 106 10.96 6.73 -1.16
N SER A 107 9.82 6.03 -1.07
CA SER A 107 9.51 5.14 0.05
C SER A 107 10.16 3.76 -0.15
N SER A 108 10.65 3.18 0.93
CA SER A 108 11.23 1.83 0.97
C SER A 108 10.31 0.78 1.60
N ILE A 109 9.08 1.16 1.99
CA ILE A 109 8.20 0.32 2.81
C ILE A 109 6.83 0.19 2.16
N VAL A 110 6.45 -1.05 1.82
CA VAL A 110 5.09 -1.45 1.44
C VAL A 110 4.55 -2.40 2.52
N VAL A 111 3.41 -2.06 3.11
CA VAL A 111 2.78 -2.84 4.19
C VAL A 111 1.74 -3.78 3.60
N TYR A 112 2.01 -5.09 3.60
CA TYR A 112 1.09 -6.10 3.08
C TYR A 112 0.34 -6.82 4.20
N HIS A 113 -0.99 -6.95 4.05
CA HIS A 113 -1.80 -7.84 4.87
C HIS A 113 -1.71 -9.25 4.32
N SER A 114 -1.39 -10.25 5.16
CA SER A 114 -1.47 -11.65 4.72
C SER A 114 -2.87 -11.97 4.20
N GLY A 115 -2.90 -12.80 3.15
CA GLY A 115 -4.10 -13.12 2.42
C GLY A 115 -5.18 -13.78 3.29
N LEU A 116 -6.41 -13.57 2.87
CA LEU A 116 -7.60 -14.01 3.60
C LEU A 116 -8.47 -14.90 2.70
N ILE A 117 -8.85 -16.06 3.24
CA ILE A 117 -9.83 -16.96 2.62
C ILE A 117 -10.97 -17.16 3.62
N TYR A 118 -12.20 -16.89 3.18
CA TYR A 118 -13.40 -17.18 3.95
C TYR A 118 -13.86 -18.62 3.64
N LEU A 119 -13.88 -19.49 4.64
CA LEU A 119 -14.27 -20.92 4.53
C LEU A 119 -15.78 -21.15 4.33
N ASN A 120 -16.49 -20.14 3.83
CA ASN A 120 -17.94 -20.20 3.66
C ASN A 120 -18.33 -20.80 2.29
N ASP A 121 -17.35 -21.04 1.41
CA ASP A 121 -17.52 -21.72 0.13
C ASP A 121 -17.14 -23.20 0.31
N GLU A 122 -18.06 -24.12 -0.01
CA GLU A 122 -17.86 -25.57 0.09
C GLU A 122 -16.64 -26.07 -0.70
N LYS A 123 -16.13 -25.28 -1.66
CA LYS A 123 -14.93 -25.57 -2.45
C LYS A 123 -13.62 -25.24 -1.73
N MET A 124 -13.66 -24.52 -0.62
CA MET A 124 -12.49 -23.98 0.08
C MET A 124 -12.21 -24.81 1.33
N ASP A 125 -11.62 -25.98 1.16
CA ASP A 125 -11.19 -26.83 2.28
C ASP A 125 -9.80 -26.44 2.81
N HIS A 126 -9.33 -27.13 3.85
CA HIS A 126 -8.00 -26.90 4.41
C HIS A 126 -6.86 -27.14 3.43
N SER A 127 -7.05 -28.02 2.43
CA SER A 127 -6.04 -28.30 1.41
C SER A 127 -5.90 -27.12 0.45
N TYR A 128 -7.02 -26.51 0.06
CA TYR A 128 -7.03 -25.28 -0.73
C TYR A 128 -6.33 -24.15 0.02
N VAL A 129 -6.67 -23.94 1.30
CA VAL A 129 -6.04 -22.87 2.10
C VAL A 129 -4.53 -23.06 2.21
N ARG A 130 -4.06 -24.29 2.45
CA ARG A 130 -2.62 -24.58 2.49
C ARG A 130 -1.95 -24.25 1.17
N LYS A 131 -2.54 -24.67 0.04
CA LYS A 131 -2.02 -24.38 -1.29
C LYS A 131 -1.97 -22.87 -1.55
N ALA A 132 -3.00 -22.13 -1.14
CA ALA A 132 -3.03 -20.68 -1.31
C ALA A 132 -1.97 -19.96 -0.45
N MET A 133 -1.70 -20.44 0.77
CA MET A 133 -0.60 -19.95 1.60
C MET A 133 0.77 -20.20 0.96
N GLU A 134 0.98 -21.39 0.39
CA GLU A 134 2.23 -21.71 -0.34
C GLU A 134 2.41 -20.78 -1.54
N ILE A 135 1.35 -20.55 -2.32
CA ILE A 135 1.36 -19.62 -3.45
C ILE A 135 1.64 -18.19 -2.99
N GLU A 136 0.98 -17.70 -1.93
CA GLU A 136 1.23 -16.37 -1.39
C GLU A 136 2.70 -16.18 -1.02
N VAL A 137 3.29 -17.13 -0.29
CA VAL A 137 4.70 -17.06 0.12
C VAL A 137 5.64 -17.02 -1.10
N ASP A 138 5.37 -17.83 -2.12
CA ASP A 138 6.19 -17.87 -3.32
C ASP A 138 6.04 -16.61 -4.17
N GLU A 139 4.84 -16.03 -4.27
CA GLU A 139 4.64 -14.75 -4.94
C GLU A 139 5.27 -13.59 -4.16
N LEU A 140 5.20 -13.60 -2.82
CA LEU A 140 5.89 -12.61 -1.98
C LEU A 140 7.40 -12.62 -2.18
N LYS A 141 8.03 -13.81 -2.35
CA LYS A 141 9.47 -13.89 -2.68
C LYS A 141 9.76 -13.23 -4.03
N LYS A 142 8.97 -13.54 -5.07
CA LYS A 142 9.12 -12.93 -6.40
C LYS A 142 8.90 -11.42 -6.38
N LEU A 143 7.95 -10.95 -5.57
CA LEU A 143 7.69 -9.52 -5.38
C LEU A 143 8.80 -8.83 -4.58
N ALA A 144 9.42 -9.53 -3.62
CA ALA A 144 10.61 -9.05 -2.95
C ALA A 144 11.80 -8.92 -3.91
N ASP A 145 12.01 -9.91 -4.79
CA ASP A 145 13.02 -9.83 -5.85
C ASP A 145 12.74 -8.67 -6.84
N TYR A 146 11.46 -8.42 -7.13
CA TYR A 146 11.05 -7.27 -7.97
C TYR A 146 11.31 -5.92 -7.29
N ALA A 147 11.27 -5.87 -5.96
CA ALA A 147 11.48 -4.64 -5.18
C ALA A 147 12.97 -4.32 -4.91
N ALA A 148 13.87 -5.23 -5.22
CA ALA A 148 15.32 -5.11 -5.00
C ALA A 148 16.01 -4.26 -6.07
#